data_AF-A0A0F9VIN1-F1
#
_entry.id   AF-A0A0F9VIN1-F1
#
_cell.length_a   1.000
_cell.length_b   1.000
_cell.length_c   1.000
_cell.angle_alpha   90.00
_cell.angle_beta   90.00
_cell.angle_gamma   90.00
#
_symmetry.space_group_name_H-M   'P 1'
#
loop_
_entity.id
_entity.type
_entity.pdbx_description
1 polymer ?
#
loop_
_entity_poly.entity_id
_entity_poly.type
_entity_poly.pdbx_seq_one_letter_code
_entity_poly.pdbx_strand_id
1 'polypeptide(L)'
;MKVRSLIKIIESVDGGIHLTFFRPALSLPYAARDKDYAIEVARRFCLETIDREGRPWIDFWKGRGGGVTCPEGFVKLPIDLWCCKLTGEACNIQATVNPEDEPGFRHGCHADSDKQDKILKTIQAGKYDGFHHVPGRSLCIACEEKGGKKETFYYHFPWEFAELDVAIGQTYEATLGLLAKSDISRSYAMCPLCASCCYEEAIRFDSELDGQLKVLEFDAYFRS
;
A
#
# COMPACT_ATOMS: atom_id res chain seq x y z
N MET A 1 7.96 -3.99 7.61
CA MET A 1 7.22 -2.75 7.29
C MET A 1 5.79 -2.93 7.76
N LYS A 2 5.20 -1.91 8.36
CA LYS A 2 3.80 -1.98 8.79
C LYS A 2 2.87 -1.75 7.60
N VAL A 3 1.97 -2.69 7.37
CA VAL A 3 0.88 -2.57 6.38
C VAL A 3 -0.45 -2.83 7.06
N ARG A 4 -1.53 -2.27 6.51
CA ARG A 4 -2.87 -2.42 7.05
C ARG A 4 -3.83 -2.98 6.02
N SER A 5 -4.67 -3.92 6.43
CA SER A 5 -5.78 -4.41 5.60
C SER A 5 -7.09 -4.28 6.37
N LEU A 6 -8.14 -3.84 5.66
CA LEU A 6 -9.49 -3.88 6.20
C LEU A 6 -10.08 -5.26 5.95
N ILE A 7 -10.81 -5.78 6.94
CA ILE A 7 -11.66 -6.95 6.80
C ILE A 7 -13.05 -6.64 7.36
N LYS A 8 -14.05 -7.38 6.90
CA LYS A 8 -15.41 -7.37 7.48
C LYS A 8 -15.72 -8.77 8.03
N ILE A 9 -16.21 -8.80 9.26
CA ILE A 9 -16.57 -9.98 10.04
C ILE A 9 -18.06 -9.88 10.31
N ILE A 10 -18.84 -10.80 9.75
CA ILE A 10 -20.30 -10.80 9.86
C ILE A 10 -20.72 -12.08 10.56
N GLU A 11 -21.49 -11.97 11.64
CA GLU A 11 -22.15 -13.13 12.24
C GLU A 11 -23.37 -13.49 11.40
N SER A 12 -23.43 -14.74 10.95
CA SER A 12 -24.55 -15.20 10.13
C SER A 12 -25.77 -15.51 10.99
N VAL A 13 -26.97 -15.24 10.46
CA VAL A 13 -28.25 -15.44 11.15
C VAL A 13 -28.49 -16.93 11.48
N ASP A 14 -27.95 -17.83 10.67
CA ASP A 14 -28.00 -19.28 10.85
C ASP A 14 -26.81 -19.86 11.65
N GLY A 15 -25.98 -18.97 12.23
CA GLY A 15 -24.81 -19.32 13.01
C GLY A 15 -23.52 -19.37 12.19
N GLY A 16 -22.39 -19.14 12.87
CA GLY A 16 -21.07 -19.07 12.24
C GLY A 16 -20.69 -17.66 11.77
N ILE A 17 -19.46 -17.51 11.30
CA ILE A 17 -18.87 -16.19 10.97
C ILE A 17 -18.41 -16.15 9.53
N HIS A 18 -18.82 -15.11 8.82
CA HIS A 18 -18.43 -14.79 7.45
C HIS A 18 -17.30 -13.77 7.48
N LEU A 19 -16.31 -13.98 6.61
CA LEU A 19 -15.18 -13.06 6.44
C LEU A 19 -15.20 -12.48 5.03
N THR A 20 -15.17 -11.16 4.91
CA THR A 20 -14.95 -10.45 3.64
C THR A 20 -13.63 -9.71 3.67
N PHE A 21 -12.85 -9.93 2.63
CA PHE A 21 -11.59 -9.28 2.32
C PHE A 21 -11.80 -8.33 1.14
N PHE A 22 -11.15 -7.18 1.18
CA PHE A 22 -11.23 -6.17 0.12
C PHE A 22 -10.09 -6.34 -0.88
N ARG A 23 -8.91 -6.75 -0.40
CA ARG A 23 -7.74 -7.03 -1.22
C ARG A 23 -7.02 -8.29 -0.72
N PRO A 24 -7.03 -9.38 -1.51
CA PRO A 24 -7.84 -9.59 -2.71
C PRO A 24 -9.33 -9.61 -2.35
N ALA A 25 -10.20 -9.22 -3.28
CA ALA A 25 -11.64 -9.23 -3.05
C ALA A 25 -12.14 -10.68 -2.94
N LEU A 26 -12.53 -11.09 -1.74
CA LEU A 26 -12.96 -12.45 -1.45
C LEU A 26 -13.92 -12.46 -0.26
N SER A 27 -14.96 -13.30 -0.31
CA SER A 27 -15.79 -13.58 0.86
C SER A 27 -15.77 -15.08 1.15
N LEU A 28 -15.53 -15.42 2.41
CA LEU A 28 -15.51 -16.77 2.95
C LEU A 28 -16.72 -16.94 3.88
N PRO A 29 -17.80 -17.59 3.43
CA PRO A 29 -18.91 -17.94 4.31
C PRO A 29 -18.48 -19.03 5.30
N TYR A 30 -19.06 -19.02 6.50
CA TYR A 30 -18.76 -19.92 7.63
C TYR A 30 -17.26 -20.18 7.87
N ALA A 31 -16.44 -19.13 7.73
CA ALA A 31 -14.99 -19.20 7.82
C ALA A 31 -14.47 -19.48 9.24
N ALA A 32 -15.27 -19.16 10.26
CA ALA A 32 -14.85 -19.29 11.65
C ALA A 32 -16.02 -19.61 12.59
N ARG A 33 -15.65 -20.22 13.73
CA ARG A 33 -16.57 -20.57 14.82
C ARG A 33 -16.83 -19.41 15.79
N ASP A 34 -15.88 -18.48 15.91
CA ASP A 34 -15.89 -17.35 16.83
C ASP A 34 -15.04 -16.17 16.27
N LYS A 35 -15.23 -14.95 16.79
CA LYS A 35 -14.61 -13.74 16.22
C LYS A 35 -13.08 -13.76 16.35
N ASP A 36 -12.55 -14.31 17.43
CA ASP A 36 -11.10 -14.36 17.65
C ASP A 36 -10.44 -15.27 16.62
N TYR A 37 -11.03 -16.45 16.39
CA TYR A 37 -10.58 -17.36 15.35
C TYR A 37 -10.76 -16.77 13.95
N ALA A 38 -11.83 -15.99 13.72
CA ALA A 38 -12.04 -15.28 12.46
C ALA A 38 -10.90 -14.26 12.18
N ILE A 39 -10.48 -13.52 13.21
CA ILE A 39 -9.35 -12.60 13.12
C ILE A 39 -8.05 -13.35 12.81
N GLU A 40 -7.82 -14.51 13.43
CA GLU A 40 -6.64 -15.34 13.15
C GLU A 40 -6.62 -15.84 11.70
N VAL A 41 -7.74 -16.40 11.22
CA VAL A 41 -7.91 -16.85 9.82
C VAL A 41 -7.67 -15.70 8.85
N ALA A 42 -8.27 -14.55 9.12
CA ALA A 42 -8.11 -13.37 8.29
C ALA A 42 -6.66 -12.86 8.28
N ARG A 43 -5.99 -12.85 9.44
CA ARG A 43 -4.58 -12.45 9.52
C ARG A 43 -3.69 -13.34 8.68
N ARG A 44 -3.86 -14.66 8.79
CA ARG A 44 -3.10 -15.63 8.00
C ARG A 44 -3.34 -15.42 6.51
N PHE A 45 -4.60 -15.28 6.09
CA PHE A 45 -4.95 -15.06 4.70
C PHE A 45 -4.33 -13.78 4.12
N CYS A 46 -4.41 -12.66 4.84
CA CYS A 46 -3.79 -11.40 4.42
C CYS A 46 -2.26 -11.54 4.29
N LEU A 47 -1.60 -12.17 5.27
CA LEU A 47 -0.15 -12.39 5.21
C LEU A 47 0.25 -13.29 4.05
N GLU A 48 -0.43 -14.42 3.86
CA GLU A 48 -0.18 -15.33 2.73
C GLU A 48 -0.41 -14.63 1.38
N THR A 49 -1.41 -13.76 1.28
CA THR A 49 -1.63 -13.00 0.06
C THR A 49 -0.55 -11.94 -0.18
N ILE A 50 -0.15 -11.20 0.86
CA ILE A 50 0.96 -10.25 0.75
C ILE A 50 2.25 -10.96 0.34
N ASP A 51 2.50 -12.16 0.87
CA ASP A 51 3.67 -12.96 0.48
C ASP A 51 3.56 -13.48 -0.96
N ARG A 52 2.39 -13.97 -1.37
CA ARG A 52 2.17 -14.51 -2.72
C ARG A 52 2.15 -13.43 -3.82
N GLU A 53 1.57 -12.28 -3.54
CA GLU A 53 1.27 -11.24 -4.56
C GLU A 53 2.07 -9.97 -4.33
N GLY A 54 2.18 -9.53 -3.08
CA GLY A 54 2.93 -8.33 -2.72
C GLY A 54 4.43 -8.50 -2.86
N ARG A 55 4.99 -9.64 -2.42
CA ARG A 55 6.43 -9.91 -2.50
C ARG A 55 6.93 -9.97 -3.95
N PRO A 56 6.31 -10.71 -4.89
CA PRO A 56 6.74 -10.67 -6.29
C PRO A 56 6.60 -9.30 -6.92
N TRP A 57 5.58 -8.51 -6.54
CA TRP A 57 5.43 -7.15 -7.02
C TRP A 57 6.56 -6.24 -6.53
N ILE A 58 6.93 -6.33 -5.24
CA ILE A 58 8.10 -5.63 -4.70
C ILE A 58 9.38 -6.11 -5.38
N ASP A 59 9.60 -7.41 -5.48
CA ASP A 59 10.81 -8.01 -6.06
C ASP A 59 10.98 -7.61 -7.54
N PHE A 60 9.88 -7.57 -8.29
CA PHE A 60 9.85 -7.07 -9.67
C PHE A 60 10.38 -5.64 -9.77
N TRP A 61 9.97 -4.76 -8.87
CA TRP A 61 10.40 -3.36 -8.85
C TRP A 61 11.77 -3.15 -8.20
N LYS A 62 12.20 -4.06 -7.31
CA LYS A 62 13.55 -4.06 -6.74
C LYS A 62 14.63 -4.46 -7.75
N GLY A 63 14.32 -5.37 -8.69
CA GLY A 63 15.33 -6.10 -9.47
C GLY A 63 15.10 -6.14 -10.98
N ARG A 64 14.32 -5.23 -11.58
CA ARG A 64 14.10 -5.24 -13.03
C ARG A 64 15.44 -5.13 -13.79
N GLY A 65 15.84 -6.21 -14.46
CA GLY A 65 17.02 -6.25 -15.33
C GLY A 65 18.38 -6.33 -14.65
N GLY A 66 18.47 -6.82 -13.40
CA GLY A 66 19.74 -6.94 -12.67
C GLY A 66 20.26 -5.62 -12.07
N GLY A 67 19.51 -4.53 -12.21
CA GLY A 67 19.80 -3.26 -11.55
C GLY A 67 19.12 -3.13 -10.19
N VAL A 68 19.66 -2.25 -9.35
CA VAL A 68 19.08 -1.85 -8.06
C VAL A 68 18.66 -0.38 -8.10
N THR A 69 17.69 0.03 -7.31
CA THR A 69 17.37 1.47 -7.20
C THR A 69 18.53 2.20 -6.51
N CYS A 70 18.72 3.47 -6.81
CA CYS A 70 19.76 4.26 -6.15
C CYS A 70 19.35 4.56 -4.68
N PRO A 71 20.27 4.47 -3.70
CA PRO A 71 20.07 4.92 -2.31
C PRO A 71 19.61 6.37 -2.16
N GLU A 72 20.06 7.23 -3.07
CA GLU A 72 19.67 8.64 -3.12
C GLU A 72 18.42 8.86 -3.98
N GLY A 73 17.83 7.79 -4.50
CA GLY A 73 16.62 7.85 -5.29
C GLY A 73 15.42 8.08 -4.39
N PHE A 74 14.41 8.75 -4.90
CA PHE A 74 13.07 8.69 -4.36
C PHE A 74 12.05 8.79 -5.48
N VAL A 75 10.89 8.16 -5.29
CA VAL A 75 9.75 8.38 -6.16
C VAL A 75 9.00 9.60 -5.64
N LYS A 76 8.92 10.65 -6.46
CA LYS A 76 8.04 11.78 -6.25
C LYS A 76 6.63 11.34 -6.62
N LEU A 77 5.90 10.97 -5.59
CA LEU A 77 4.49 10.63 -5.67
C LEU A 77 3.64 11.94 -5.73
N PRO A 78 2.43 11.94 -6.31
CA PRO A 78 1.70 10.81 -6.93
C PRO A 78 2.04 10.58 -8.41
N ILE A 79 2.91 11.40 -9.01
CA ILE A 79 3.24 11.33 -10.45
C ILE A 79 4.20 10.18 -10.82
N ASP A 80 4.56 9.32 -9.85
CA ASP A 80 5.51 8.23 -9.99
C ASP A 80 6.82 8.60 -10.72
N LEU A 81 7.35 9.80 -10.42
CA LEU A 81 8.57 10.31 -11.04
C LEU A 81 9.80 10.05 -10.17
N TRP A 82 10.80 9.39 -10.73
CA TRP A 82 12.08 9.19 -10.04
C TRP A 82 12.91 10.48 -9.97
N CYS A 83 13.24 10.87 -8.74
CA CYS A 83 14.04 12.05 -8.44
C CYS A 83 15.26 11.71 -7.58
N CYS A 84 16.27 12.57 -7.63
CA CYS A 84 17.46 12.46 -6.78
C CYS A 84 17.29 13.31 -5.52
N LYS A 85 17.49 12.73 -4.32
CA LYS A 85 17.42 13.44 -3.02
C LYS A 85 18.42 14.58 -2.92
N LEU A 86 19.55 14.48 -3.63
CA LEU A 86 20.63 15.46 -3.59
C LEU A 86 20.30 16.73 -4.37
N THR A 87 19.69 16.58 -5.56
CA THR A 87 19.39 17.70 -6.45
C THR A 87 17.93 18.14 -6.38
N GLY A 88 17.04 17.25 -5.95
CA GLY A 88 15.58 17.44 -6.01
C GLY A 88 15.00 17.29 -7.42
N GLU A 89 15.82 16.99 -8.42
CA GLU A 89 15.44 16.92 -9.83
C GLU A 89 15.12 15.49 -10.28
N ALA A 90 14.39 15.37 -11.40
CA ALA A 90 14.12 14.10 -12.05
C ALA A 90 15.44 13.44 -12.51
N CYS A 91 15.61 12.15 -12.23
CA CYS A 91 16.86 11.45 -12.51
C CYS A 91 16.60 9.99 -12.85
N ASN A 92 16.78 9.65 -14.14
CA ASN A 92 16.42 8.34 -14.69
C ASN A 92 17.29 7.20 -14.15
N ILE A 93 18.56 7.48 -13.81
CA ILE A 93 19.46 6.47 -13.23
C ILE A 93 19.04 6.05 -11.81
N GLN A 94 18.19 6.82 -11.12
CA GLN A 94 17.76 6.49 -9.76
C GLN A 94 16.82 5.28 -9.73
N ALA A 95 16.07 5.08 -10.81
CA ALA A 95 15.13 3.98 -10.95
C ALA A 95 15.84 2.64 -11.08
N THR A 96 17.00 2.60 -11.75
CA THR A 96 17.76 1.38 -12.00
C THR A 96 19.24 1.73 -12.23
N VAL A 97 20.09 1.34 -11.28
CA VAL A 97 21.54 1.36 -11.35
C VAL A 97 22.02 -0.06 -11.59
N ASN A 98 22.74 -0.29 -12.68
CA ASN A 98 23.42 -1.57 -12.91
C ASN A 98 24.69 -1.63 -12.03
N PRO A 99 24.77 -2.54 -11.03
CA PRO A 99 25.94 -2.64 -10.14
C PRO A 99 27.24 -3.01 -10.87
N GLU A 100 27.13 -3.59 -12.07
CA GLU A 100 28.26 -4.04 -12.89
C GLU A 100 28.77 -2.96 -13.86
N ASP A 101 28.01 -1.87 -14.07
CA ASP A 101 28.35 -0.78 -14.99
C ASP A 101 28.74 0.50 -14.23
N GLU A 102 29.86 0.44 -13.51
CA GLU A 102 30.42 1.60 -12.82
C GLU A 102 30.68 2.80 -13.75
N PRO A 103 31.29 2.63 -14.96
CA PRO A 103 31.49 3.74 -15.88
C PRO A 103 30.18 4.42 -16.30
N GLY A 104 29.14 3.63 -16.61
CA GLY A 104 27.82 4.15 -16.94
C GLY A 104 27.17 4.91 -15.77
N PHE A 105 27.29 4.39 -14.55
CA PHE A 105 26.81 5.09 -13.36
C PHE A 105 27.51 6.44 -13.16
N ARG A 106 28.85 6.48 -13.21
CA ARG A 106 29.62 7.72 -13.00
C ARG A 106 29.31 8.78 -14.05
N HIS A 107 29.08 8.36 -15.29
CA HIS A 107 28.69 9.26 -16.36
C HIS A 107 27.28 9.83 -16.19
N GLY A 108 26.32 8.99 -15.73
CA GLY A 108 24.93 9.40 -15.57
C GLY A 108 24.60 10.08 -14.22
N CYS A 109 25.47 9.96 -13.22
CA CYS A 109 25.25 10.55 -11.90
C CYS A 109 25.79 11.97 -11.82
N HIS A 110 24.93 12.93 -11.47
CA HIS A 110 25.33 14.34 -11.35
C HIS A 110 25.90 14.70 -9.96
N ALA A 111 26.01 13.73 -9.04
CA ALA A 111 26.63 13.96 -7.75
C ALA A 111 28.15 14.13 -7.89
N ASP A 112 28.81 14.76 -6.91
CA ASP A 112 30.27 14.81 -6.84
C ASP A 112 30.90 13.41 -6.72
N SER A 113 32.20 13.30 -7.04
CA SER A 113 32.93 12.02 -7.06
C SER A 113 32.83 11.26 -5.74
N ASP A 114 32.96 11.97 -4.62
CA ASP A 114 32.94 11.38 -3.28
C ASP A 114 31.57 10.77 -2.97
N LYS A 115 30.49 11.41 -3.43
CA LYS A 115 29.13 10.93 -3.24
C LYS A 115 28.79 9.80 -4.19
N GLN A 116 29.26 9.84 -5.44
CA GLN A 116 29.17 8.72 -6.38
C GLN A 116 29.79 7.45 -5.80
N ASP A 117 30.99 7.55 -5.22
CA ASP A 117 31.69 6.41 -4.60
C ASP A 117 30.91 5.82 -3.42
N LYS A 118 30.33 6.67 -2.57
CA LYS A 118 29.50 6.23 -1.44
C LYS A 118 28.25 5.50 -1.90
N ILE A 119 27.61 5.98 -2.97
CA ILE A 119 26.42 5.36 -3.56
C ILE A 119 26.78 3.98 -4.11
N LEU A 120 27.80 3.89 -4.96
CA LEU A 120 28.28 2.63 -5.55
C LEU A 120 28.64 1.62 -4.47
N LYS A 121 29.41 2.03 -3.46
CA LYS A 121 29.80 1.16 -2.34
C LYS A 121 28.59 0.64 -1.57
N THR A 122 27.56 1.45 -1.39
CA THR A 122 26.32 1.04 -0.69
C THR A 122 25.55 0.00 -1.50
N ILE A 123 25.44 0.21 -2.81
CA ILE A 123 24.82 -0.71 -3.77
C ILE A 123 25.58 -2.04 -3.79
N GLN A 124 26.89 -2.01 -4.01
CA GLN A 124 27.75 -3.21 -4.09
C GLN A 124 27.80 -4.00 -2.79
N ALA A 125 27.68 -3.33 -1.64
CA ALA A 125 27.64 -3.99 -0.34
C ALA A 125 26.29 -4.68 -0.04
N GLY A 126 25.29 -4.56 -0.92
CA GLY A 126 23.96 -5.15 -0.72
C GLY A 126 23.21 -4.59 0.50
N LYS A 127 23.67 -3.47 1.07
CA LYS A 127 23.04 -2.85 2.25
C LYS A 127 21.73 -2.14 1.93
N TYR A 128 21.39 -2.06 0.64
CA TYR A 128 20.25 -1.34 0.14
C TYR A 128 19.45 -2.23 -0.80
N ASP A 129 18.23 -2.55 -0.39
CA ASP A 129 17.36 -3.50 -1.10
C ASP A 129 16.34 -2.81 -2.02
N GLY A 130 16.42 -1.48 -2.16
CA GLY A 130 15.56 -0.69 -3.04
C GLY A 130 14.07 -0.63 -2.66
N PHE A 131 13.71 -1.20 -1.51
CA PHE A 131 12.32 -1.38 -1.09
C PHE A 131 11.56 -0.07 -0.83
N HIS A 132 12.27 0.99 -0.46
CA HIS A 132 11.65 2.26 -0.09
C HIS A 132 11.07 3.05 -1.29
N HIS A 133 11.24 2.53 -2.50
CA HIS A 133 10.97 3.27 -3.73
C HIS A 133 10.18 2.48 -4.76
N VAL A 134 9.27 1.63 -4.29
CA VAL A 134 8.40 0.88 -5.20
C VAL A 134 7.33 1.83 -5.78
N PRO A 135 7.24 1.99 -7.12
CA PRO A 135 6.20 2.77 -7.79
C PRO A 135 4.79 2.21 -7.55
N GLY A 136 3.73 2.97 -7.81
CA GLY A 136 2.36 2.46 -7.70
C GLY A 136 1.81 2.39 -6.27
N ARG A 137 2.50 3.02 -5.30
CA ARG A 137 1.90 3.36 -4.00
C ARG A 137 1.09 4.63 -4.16
N SER A 138 -0.12 4.64 -3.63
CA SER A 138 -1.06 5.75 -3.84
C SER A 138 -1.48 6.38 -2.51
N LEU A 139 -1.67 7.71 -2.52
CA LEU A 139 -2.35 8.40 -1.42
C LEU A 139 -3.84 8.21 -1.67
N CYS A 140 -4.59 7.73 -0.67
CA CYS A 140 -6.04 7.62 -0.84
C CYS A 140 -6.68 9.01 -0.81
N ILE A 141 -7.80 9.20 -1.50
CA ILE A 141 -8.46 10.51 -1.64
C ILE A 141 -8.82 11.11 -0.28
N ALA A 142 -9.21 10.29 0.70
CA ALA A 142 -9.48 10.76 2.06
C ALA A 142 -8.22 11.25 2.79
N CYS A 143 -7.08 10.60 2.61
CA CYS A 143 -5.81 11.06 3.16
C CYS A 143 -5.37 12.39 2.51
N GLU A 144 -5.62 12.55 1.21
CA GLU A 144 -5.33 13.78 0.46
C GLU A 144 -6.18 14.96 0.97
N GLU A 145 -7.49 14.76 1.12
CA GLU A 145 -8.42 15.78 1.61
C GLU A 145 -8.14 16.22 3.06
N LYS A 146 -7.68 15.31 3.92
CA LYS A 146 -7.22 15.63 5.29
C LYS A 146 -5.99 16.55 5.35
N GLY A 147 -5.43 16.93 4.20
CA GLY A 147 -4.30 17.86 4.13
C GLY A 147 -2.98 17.24 4.56
N GLY A 148 -2.84 15.92 4.43
CA GLY A 148 -1.60 15.17 4.67
C GLY A 148 -0.51 15.59 3.69
N LYS A 149 0.08 16.77 3.87
CA LYS A 149 1.16 17.27 3.04
C LYS A 149 2.48 16.62 3.45
N LYS A 150 3.09 15.96 2.47
CA LYS A 150 4.51 15.59 2.39
C LYS A 150 4.94 14.52 3.38
N GLU A 151 4.76 13.26 3.02
CA GLU A 151 5.73 12.21 3.35
C GLU A 151 5.47 10.97 2.49
N THR A 152 6.54 10.37 1.96
CA THR A 152 6.52 9.08 1.26
C THR A 152 5.99 7.92 2.15
N PHE A 153 5.74 8.20 3.43
CA PHE A 153 5.14 7.28 4.41
C PHE A 153 3.61 7.27 4.41
N TYR A 154 2.93 8.26 3.80
CA TYR A 154 1.46 8.30 3.72
C TYR A 154 0.87 7.55 2.51
N TYR A 155 1.73 7.03 1.63
CA TYR A 155 1.29 6.29 0.46
C TYR A 155 1.07 4.82 0.79
N HIS A 156 -0.01 4.26 0.28
CA HIS A 156 -0.46 2.92 0.60
C HIS A 156 -0.15 1.95 -0.53
N PHE A 157 0.17 0.71 -0.18
CA PHE A 157 0.31 -0.39 -1.15
C PHE A 157 -1.06 -0.80 -1.70
N PRO A 158 -1.11 -1.40 -2.89
CA PRO A 158 -2.37 -1.84 -3.50
C PRO A 158 -3.25 -2.72 -2.61
N TRP A 159 -2.64 -3.55 -1.75
CA TRP A 159 -3.35 -4.45 -0.82
C TRP A 159 -3.86 -3.78 0.46
N GLU A 160 -3.57 -2.50 0.66
CA GLU A 160 -4.07 -1.73 1.81
C GLU A 160 -5.36 -0.97 1.51
N PHE A 161 -5.87 -1.06 0.28
CA PHE A 161 -7.05 -0.35 -0.18
C PHE A 161 -8.33 -1.17 0.00
N ALA A 162 -9.45 -0.48 0.20
CA ALA A 162 -10.78 -1.05 0.37
C ALA A 162 -11.86 -0.14 -0.23
N GLU A 163 -12.89 -0.75 -0.80
CA GLU A 163 -14.07 -0.09 -1.35
C GLU A 163 -15.09 0.25 -0.26
N LEU A 164 -15.54 1.52 -0.24
CA LEU A 164 -16.47 2.02 0.76
C LEU A 164 -17.86 1.38 0.65
N ASP A 165 -18.39 1.22 -0.56
CA ASP A 165 -19.71 0.62 -0.82
C ASP A 165 -19.77 -0.83 -0.31
N VAL A 166 -18.70 -1.59 -0.52
CA VAL A 166 -18.56 -2.96 0.02
C VAL A 166 -18.48 -2.94 1.54
N ALA A 167 -17.75 -1.99 2.14
CA ALA A 167 -17.59 -1.89 3.58
C ALA A 167 -18.93 -1.62 4.27
N ILE A 168 -19.74 -0.70 3.73
CA ILE A 168 -21.07 -0.39 4.25
C ILE A 168 -22.15 -1.37 3.80
N GLY A 169 -21.84 -2.31 2.90
CA GLY A 169 -22.79 -3.31 2.40
C GLY A 169 -23.90 -2.73 1.54
N GLN A 170 -23.59 -1.72 0.74
CA GLN A 170 -24.53 -1.04 -0.18
C GLN A 170 -24.08 -1.22 -1.62
N THR A 171 -24.96 -0.89 -2.58
CA THR A 171 -24.52 -0.75 -3.97
C THR A 171 -23.73 0.54 -4.14
N TYR A 172 -22.96 0.61 -5.22
CA TYR A 172 -22.25 1.81 -5.62
C TYR A 172 -23.20 3.03 -5.74
N GLU A 173 -24.36 2.87 -6.38
CA GLU A 173 -25.35 3.95 -6.56
C GLU A 173 -25.96 4.41 -5.24
N ALA A 174 -26.28 3.47 -4.34
CA ALA A 174 -26.79 3.79 -3.02
C ALA A 174 -25.73 4.55 -2.21
N THR A 175 -24.47 4.13 -2.30
CA THR A 175 -23.33 4.81 -1.66
C THR A 175 -23.14 6.22 -2.19
N LEU A 176 -23.23 6.44 -3.51
CA LEU A 176 -23.22 7.79 -4.09
C LEU A 176 -24.38 8.66 -3.57
N GLY A 177 -25.56 8.07 -3.40
CA GLY A 177 -26.72 8.73 -2.82
C GLY A 177 -26.52 9.13 -1.35
N LEU A 178 -25.85 8.28 -0.56
CA LEU A 178 -25.45 8.60 0.82
C LEU A 178 -24.42 9.73 0.85
N LEU A 179 -23.37 9.63 0.03
CA LEU A 179 -22.33 10.65 -0.07
C LEU A 179 -22.89 12.01 -0.47
N ALA A 180 -23.81 12.05 -1.44
CA ALA A 180 -24.47 13.28 -1.88
C ALA A 180 -25.30 13.99 -0.81
N LYS A 181 -25.71 13.28 0.24
CA LYS A 181 -26.45 13.82 1.40
C LYS A 181 -25.54 14.15 2.59
N SER A 182 -24.25 13.84 2.48
CA SER A 182 -23.22 14.11 3.49
C SER A 182 -22.30 15.25 3.03
N ASP A 183 -21.39 15.70 3.90
CA ASP A 183 -20.31 16.62 3.56
C ASP A 183 -19.07 15.92 2.95
N ILE A 184 -19.20 14.63 2.60
CA ILE A 184 -18.10 13.79 2.09
C ILE A 184 -18.11 13.79 0.55
N SER A 185 -16.92 13.88 -0.03
CA SER A 185 -16.70 13.85 -1.48
C SER A 185 -17.19 12.55 -2.13
N ARG A 186 -17.88 12.66 -3.28
CA ARG A 186 -18.31 11.50 -4.08
C ARG A 186 -17.14 10.62 -4.54
N SER A 187 -15.94 11.18 -4.62
CA SER A 187 -14.72 10.46 -4.98
C SER A 187 -14.42 9.29 -4.02
N TYR A 188 -14.96 9.30 -2.80
CA TYR A 188 -14.77 8.21 -1.83
C TYR A 188 -15.44 6.89 -2.25
N ALA A 189 -16.48 6.93 -3.11
CA ALA A 189 -17.04 5.73 -3.72
C ALA A 189 -16.37 5.38 -5.06
N MET A 190 -15.80 6.38 -5.75
CA MET A 190 -15.18 6.20 -7.07
C MET A 190 -13.75 5.65 -6.98
N CYS A 191 -13.08 5.89 -5.85
CA CYS A 191 -11.70 5.49 -5.63
C CYS A 191 -11.60 4.69 -4.32
N PRO A 192 -10.86 3.58 -4.30
CA PRO A 192 -10.60 2.84 -3.06
C PRO A 192 -9.94 3.74 -2.01
N LEU A 193 -10.32 3.54 -0.76
CA LEU A 193 -9.76 4.21 0.40
C LEU A 193 -8.73 3.32 1.09
N CYS A 194 -7.75 3.88 1.80
CA CYS A 194 -6.88 3.04 2.63
C CYS A 194 -7.69 2.40 3.77
N ALA A 195 -7.21 1.28 4.31
CA ALA A 195 -7.93 0.49 5.31
C ALA A 195 -8.46 1.33 6.48
N SER A 196 -7.65 2.27 6.99
CA SER A 196 -8.05 3.18 8.08
C SER A 196 -9.12 4.18 7.65
N CYS A 197 -8.95 4.86 6.52
CA CYS A 197 -9.95 5.83 6.05
C CYS A 197 -11.27 5.15 5.68
N CYS A 198 -11.22 3.97 5.05
CA CYS A 198 -12.41 3.21 4.72
C CYS A 198 -13.19 2.79 5.98
N TYR A 199 -12.48 2.30 7.00
CA TYR A 199 -13.08 1.99 8.30
C TYR A 199 -13.74 3.22 8.93
N GLU A 200 -13.02 4.34 9.03
CA GLU A 200 -13.52 5.58 9.65
C GLU A 200 -14.80 6.09 8.97
N GLU A 201 -14.82 6.12 7.63
CA GLU A 201 -16.00 6.60 6.90
C GLU A 201 -17.16 5.60 6.96
N ALA A 202 -16.88 4.30 6.92
CA ALA A 202 -17.91 3.28 7.04
C ALA A 202 -18.63 3.37 8.39
N ILE A 203 -17.89 3.47 9.51
CA ILE A 203 -18.50 3.60 10.85
C ILE A 203 -19.20 4.96 11.05
N ARG A 204 -18.81 5.98 10.27
CA ARG A 204 -19.48 7.29 10.27
C ARG A 204 -20.85 7.22 9.62
N PHE A 205 -21.03 6.38 8.59
CA PHE A 205 -22.32 6.13 7.96
C PHE A 205 -23.20 5.17 8.75
N ASP A 206 -22.60 4.15 9.36
CA ASP A 206 -23.29 3.16 10.17
C ASP A 206 -22.40 2.70 11.33
N SER A 207 -22.70 3.17 12.54
CA SER A 207 -21.93 2.85 13.74
C SER A 207 -21.98 1.37 14.13
N GLU A 208 -22.97 0.59 13.66
CA GLU A 208 -23.02 -0.85 13.92
C GLU A 208 -21.88 -1.60 13.23
N LEU A 209 -21.30 -1.00 12.18
CA LEU A 209 -20.14 -1.55 11.47
C LEU A 209 -18.87 -1.56 12.32
N ASP A 210 -18.79 -0.82 13.44
CA ASP A 210 -17.64 -0.90 14.35
C ASP A 210 -17.44 -2.32 14.91
N GLY A 211 -18.54 -3.04 15.14
CA GLY A 211 -18.51 -4.43 15.58
C GLY A 211 -18.23 -5.46 14.48
N GLN A 212 -18.18 -5.03 13.21
CA GLN A 212 -18.04 -5.87 12.02
C GLN A 212 -16.74 -5.60 11.27
N LEU A 213 -16.28 -4.37 11.19
CA LEU A 213 -15.07 -4.00 10.46
C LEU A 213 -13.85 -4.05 11.37
N LYS A 214 -12.74 -4.57 10.83
CA LYS A 214 -11.47 -4.59 11.56
C LYS A 214 -10.32 -4.19 10.65
N VAL A 215 -9.54 -3.21 11.10
CA VAL A 215 -8.23 -2.93 10.51
C VAL A 215 -7.21 -3.87 11.14
N LEU A 216 -6.63 -4.75 10.34
CA LEU A 216 -5.53 -5.61 10.73
C LEU A 216 -4.21 -4.93 10.39
N GLU A 217 -3.29 -4.86 11.35
CA GLU A 217 -1.92 -4.38 11.14
C GLU A 217 -0.95 -5.57 11.13
N PHE A 218 -0.01 -5.54 10.19
CA PHE A 218 0.97 -6.59 9.93
C PHE A 218 2.36 -6.01 9.77
N ASP A 219 3.36 -6.72 10.28
CA ASP A 219 4.72 -6.54 9.83
C ASP A 219 4.93 -7.40 8.58
N ALA A 220 4.81 -6.77 7.40
CA ALA A 220 5.26 -7.37 6.16
C ALA A 220 6.80 -7.37 6.18
N TYR A 221 7.37 -8.52 6.51
CA TYR A 221 8.80 -8.79 6.42
C TYR A 221 9.11 -9.32 5.02
N PHE A 222 9.37 -8.42 4.08
CA PHE A 222 10.00 -8.79 2.81
C PHE A 222 11.50 -9.02 3.03
N ARG A 223 11.85 -9.96 3.91
CA ARG A 223 13.24 -10.37 4.13
C ARG A 223 13.68 -11.15 2.92
N SER A 224 14.74 -10.67 2.25
CA SER A 224 15.52 -11.40 1.24
C SER A 224 16.02 -12.72 1.80
#